data_AF-A0A0F8ZIL7-F1
#
_entry.id   AF-A0A0F8ZIL7-F1
#
_cell.length_a   1.000
_cell.length_b   1.000
_cell.length_c   1.000
_cell.angle_alpha   90.00
_cell.angle_beta   90.00
_cell.angle_gamma   90.00
#
_symmetry.space_group_name_H-M   'P 1'
#
loop_
_entity.id
_entity.type
_entity.pdbx_description
1 polymer ?
#
loop_
_entity_poly.entity_id
_entity_poly.type
_entity_poly.pdbx_seq_one_letter_code
_entity_poly.pdbx_strand_id
1 'polypeptide(L)'
;MNRDLILLGAAPSREGCPFDTEVWATITILRCKGWEDKHYDKLFNFDDFRSERDRQVGVMAHERNLPVVGPKFCMDVTEIYPMREVIERFDSLFFRNTMSYMIALALYQNYKHLSIWGVDQAGPQYESGRRYVTY
;
A
#
# COMPACT_ATOMS: atom_id res chain seq x y z
N MET A 1 14.63 16.02 -7.46
CA MET A 1 14.24 15.70 -6.07
C MET A 1 14.13 14.19 -5.96
N ASN A 2 14.85 13.56 -5.04
CA ASN A 2 14.59 12.16 -4.68
C ASN A 2 13.21 12.12 -4.01
N ARG A 3 12.33 11.25 -4.50
CA ARG A 3 11.03 11.00 -3.89
C ARG A 3 11.15 9.78 -2.99
N ASP A 4 11.00 10.01 -1.69
CA ASP A 4 11.00 8.97 -0.66
C ASP A 4 9.56 8.58 -0.37
N LEU A 5 9.29 7.28 -0.25
CA LEU A 5 7.95 6.75 -0.09
C LEU A 5 7.89 5.70 1.01
N ILE A 6 6.87 5.80 1.85
CA ILE A 6 6.50 4.76 2.81
C ILE A 6 5.44 3.87 2.19
N LEU A 7 5.69 2.56 2.21
CA LEU A 7 4.70 1.52 1.92
C LEU A 7 4.28 0.86 3.23
N LEU A 8 3.00 0.90 3.54
CA LEU A 8 2.46 0.52 4.85
C LEU A 8 1.44 -0.61 4.73
N GLY A 9 1.76 -1.76 5.32
CA GLY A 9 0.81 -2.84 5.59
C GLY A 9 0.16 -2.71 6.98
N ALA A 10 -0.67 -3.69 7.33
CA ALA A 10 -1.43 -3.70 8.58
C ALA A 10 -0.81 -4.54 9.72
N ALA A 11 0.38 -5.14 9.53
CA ALA A 11 1.02 -5.97 10.55
C ALA A 11 1.58 -5.14 11.74
N PRO A 12 1.84 -5.73 12.93
CA PRO A 12 2.25 -5.01 14.14
C PRO A 12 3.42 -4.03 13.99
N SER A 13 4.41 -4.31 13.14
CA SER A 13 5.53 -3.37 12.95
C SER A 13 5.12 -1.99 12.44
N ARG A 14 3.87 -1.83 11.97
CA ARG A 14 3.27 -0.54 11.63
C ARG A 14 3.39 0.48 12.77
N GLU A 15 3.34 0.05 14.03
CA GLU A 15 3.37 0.94 15.21
C GLU A 15 4.62 1.85 15.27
N GLY A 16 5.70 1.50 14.57
CA GLY A 16 6.90 2.34 14.46
C GLY A 16 6.95 3.26 13.22
N CYS A 17 5.92 3.26 12.37
CA CYS A 17 5.90 4.03 11.12
C CYS A 17 5.96 5.55 11.41
N PRO A 18 6.90 6.30 10.82
CA PRO A 18 7.14 7.70 11.18
C PRO A 18 6.17 8.70 10.53
N PHE A 19 5.53 8.36 9.40
CA PHE A 19 4.65 9.28 8.64
C PHE A 19 5.32 10.63 8.30
N ASP A 20 6.62 10.63 8.00
CA ASP A 20 7.43 11.82 7.71
C ASP A 20 7.61 12.12 6.22
N THR A 21 7.06 11.28 5.35
CA THR A 21 7.01 11.44 3.89
C THR A 21 5.69 10.90 3.35
N GLU A 22 5.55 10.83 2.03
CA GLU A 22 4.40 10.22 1.35
C GLU A 22 4.14 8.79 1.84
N VAL A 23 2.87 8.45 2.10
CA VAL A 23 2.43 7.16 2.64
C VAL A 23 1.41 6.52 1.71
N TRP A 24 1.79 5.37 1.17
CA TRP A 24 0.88 4.45 0.50
C TRP A 24 0.60 3.30 1.44
N ALA A 25 -0.67 2.97 1.68
CA ALA A 25 -1.06 1.91 2.60
C ALA A 25 -2.02 0.89 1.97
N THR A 26 -2.07 -0.32 2.53
CA THR A 26 -3.16 -1.25 2.23
C THR A 26 -4.46 -0.74 2.84
N ILE A 27 -5.59 -0.80 2.14
CA ILE A 27 -6.88 -0.30 2.66
C ILE A 27 -7.31 -0.94 3.99
N THR A 28 -6.84 -2.16 4.25
CA THR A 28 -7.11 -2.89 5.50
C THR A 28 -6.55 -2.20 6.75
N ILE A 29 -5.64 -1.23 6.61
CA ILE A 29 -5.14 -0.40 7.71
C ILE A 29 -6.28 0.34 8.44
N LEU A 30 -7.36 0.66 7.74
CA LEU A 30 -8.55 1.31 8.31
C LEU A 30 -9.33 0.41 9.28
N ARG A 31 -8.95 -0.87 9.42
CA ARG A 31 -9.52 -1.78 10.44
C ARG A 31 -8.74 -1.76 11.74
N CYS A 32 -7.56 -1.17 11.74
CA CYS A 32 -6.71 -1.10 12.91
C CYS A 32 -7.17 0.07 13.78
N LYS A 33 -7.59 -0.24 15.01
CA LYS A 33 -8.03 0.77 15.97
C LYS A 33 -6.95 1.83 16.20
N GLY A 34 -7.30 3.10 16.03
CA GLY A 34 -6.38 4.25 16.17
C GLY A 34 -5.59 4.59 14.90
N TRP A 35 -5.84 3.89 13.80
CA TRP A 35 -5.19 4.11 12.50
C TRP A 35 -6.14 4.72 11.47
N GLU A 36 -7.42 4.84 11.78
CA GLU A 36 -8.45 5.28 10.84
C GLU A 36 -8.31 6.76 10.46
N ASP A 37 -7.70 7.56 11.33
CA ASP A 37 -7.55 9.02 11.17
C ASP A 37 -6.09 9.46 10.88
N LYS A 38 -5.21 8.51 10.56
CA LYS A 38 -3.85 8.83 10.12
C LYS A 38 -3.86 9.38 8.69
N HIS A 39 -2.80 10.12 8.34
CA HIS A 39 -2.62 10.63 6.98
C HIS A 39 -2.18 9.51 6.03
N TYR A 40 -2.88 9.39 4.91
CA TYR A 40 -2.55 8.46 3.83
C TYR A 40 -2.68 9.19 2.50
N ASP A 41 -1.63 9.15 1.68
CA ASP A 41 -1.67 9.74 0.35
C ASP A 41 -2.39 8.83 -0.64
N LYS A 42 -2.24 7.50 -0.48
CA LYS A 42 -2.98 6.49 -1.25
C LYS A 42 -3.29 5.26 -0.42
N LEU A 43 -4.49 4.71 -0.59
CA LEU A 43 -4.87 3.39 -0.14
C LEU A 43 -4.89 2.42 -1.32
N PHE A 44 -4.54 1.16 -1.10
CA PHE A 44 -4.55 0.14 -2.13
C PHE A 44 -5.52 -0.98 -1.78
N ASN A 45 -6.41 -1.29 -2.72
CA ASN A 45 -7.32 -2.42 -2.65
C ASN A 45 -7.20 -3.30 -3.89
N PHE A 46 -6.88 -4.57 -3.70
CA PHE A 46 -6.88 -5.60 -4.75
C PHE A 46 -7.75 -6.80 -4.39
N ASP A 47 -8.43 -6.72 -3.26
CA ASP A 47 -9.31 -7.77 -2.77
C ASP A 47 -10.74 -7.46 -3.21
N ASP A 48 -11.45 -8.52 -3.60
CA ASP A 48 -12.90 -8.45 -3.73
C ASP A 48 -13.51 -8.44 -2.31
N PHE A 49 -14.38 -7.48 -2.02
CA PHE A 49 -15.01 -7.33 -0.71
C PHE A 49 -16.04 -8.44 -0.48
N ARG A 50 -15.54 -9.60 -0.04
CA ARG A 50 -16.34 -10.80 0.22
C ARG A 50 -17.10 -10.73 1.53
N SER A 51 -16.67 -9.89 2.48
CA SER A 51 -17.35 -9.70 3.76
C SER A 51 -17.84 -8.26 3.95
N GLU A 52 -18.88 -8.10 4.78
CA GLU A 52 -19.40 -6.78 5.17
C GLU A 52 -18.33 -5.92 5.84
N ARG A 53 -17.45 -6.55 6.63
CA ARG A 53 -16.30 -5.88 7.24
C ARG A 53 -15.34 -5.31 6.19
N ASP A 54 -15.21 -5.98 5.04
CA ASP A 54 -14.39 -5.46 3.95
C ASP A 54 -15.08 -4.29 3.24
N ARG A 55 -16.40 -4.35 3.07
CA ARG A 55 -17.16 -3.23 2.49
C ARG A 55 -17.07 -1.96 3.34
N GLN A 56 -17.08 -2.10 4.66
CA GLN A 56 -16.98 -0.97 5.58
C GLN A 56 -15.69 -0.17 5.41
N VAL A 57 -14.56 -0.79 5.04
CA VAL A 57 -13.33 -0.02 4.79
C VAL A 57 -13.38 0.80 3.50
N GLY A 58 -14.06 0.31 2.47
CA GLY A 58 -14.33 1.09 1.26
C GLY A 58 -15.21 2.30 1.55
N VAL A 59 -16.29 2.11 2.34
CA VAL A 59 -17.16 3.22 2.78
C VAL A 59 -16.36 4.26 3.57
N MET A 60 -15.55 3.82 4.55
CA MET A 60 -14.70 4.71 5.32
C MET A 60 -13.71 5.50 4.46
N ALA A 61 -13.12 4.88 3.44
CA ALA A 61 -12.23 5.57 2.51
C ALA A 61 -12.97 6.65 1.71
N HIS A 62 -14.18 6.33 1.22
CA HIS A 62 -15.02 7.29 0.49
C HIS A 62 -15.49 8.47 1.34
N GLU A 63 -16.01 8.22 2.54
CA GLU A 63 -16.47 9.27 3.46
C GLU A 63 -15.35 10.26 3.80
N ARG A 64 -14.11 9.78 3.79
CA ARG A 64 -12.90 10.58 4.05
C ARG A 64 -12.24 11.14 2.80
N ASN A 65 -12.80 10.91 1.60
CA ASN A 65 -12.21 11.29 0.32
C ASN A 65 -10.76 10.81 0.13
N LEU A 66 -10.43 9.62 0.62
CA LEU A 66 -9.10 9.03 0.48
C LEU A 66 -8.95 8.41 -0.92
N PRO A 67 -7.83 8.66 -1.63
CA PRO A 67 -7.57 7.98 -2.89
C PRO A 67 -7.42 6.48 -2.69
N VAL A 68 -8.21 5.68 -3.41
CA VAL A 68 -8.13 4.22 -3.41
C VAL A 68 -7.68 3.75 -4.79
N VAL A 69 -6.48 3.17 -4.84
CA VAL A 69 -5.88 2.59 -6.03
C VAL A 69 -6.18 1.10 -6.10
N GLY A 70 -6.66 0.64 -7.26
CA GLY A 70 -6.93 -0.78 -7.44
C GLY A 70 -7.45 -1.15 -8.83
N PRO A 71 -7.83 -2.41 -9.03
CA PRO A 71 -8.47 -2.85 -10.26
C PRO A 71 -9.83 -2.15 -10.47
N LYS A 72 -10.19 -1.86 -11.71
CA LYS A 72 -11.46 -1.19 -12.08
C LYS A 72 -12.73 -1.88 -11.56
N PHE A 73 -12.68 -3.18 -11.29
CA PHE A 73 -13.84 -3.93 -10.80
C PHE A 73 -14.09 -3.78 -9.29
N CYS A 74 -13.13 -3.25 -8.53
CA CYS A 74 -13.32 -2.95 -7.11
C CYS A 74 -14.17 -1.68 -6.97
N MET A 75 -15.28 -1.77 -6.24
CA MET A 75 -16.27 -0.69 -6.15
C MET A 75 -15.77 0.58 -5.45
N ASP A 76 -14.76 0.44 -4.59
CA ASP A 76 -14.17 1.50 -3.79
C ASP A 76 -13.04 2.27 -4.50
N VAL A 77 -12.64 1.81 -5.68
CA VAL A 77 -11.51 2.38 -6.40
C VAL A 77 -11.85 3.75 -6.98
N THR A 78 -11.04 4.74 -6.60
CA THR A 78 -11.07 6.09 -7.18
C THR A 78 -9.99 6.28 -8.24
N GLU A 79 -8.92 5.47 -8.18
CA GLU A 79 -7.78 5.50 -9.12
C GLU A 79 -7.51 4.10 -9.69
N ILE A 80 -7.67 3.93 -11.00
CA ILE A 80 -7.42 2.64 -11.63
C ILE A 80 -5.92 2.36 -11.65
N TYR A 81 -5.50 1.22 -11.10
CA TYR A 81 -4.13 0.76 -11.16
C TYR A 81 -3.71 0.47 -12.61
N PRO A 82 -2.56 1.00 -13.10
CA PRO A 82 -2.10 0.84 -14.48
C PRO A 82 -1.46 -0.53 -14.70
N MET A 83 -2.28 -1.58 -14.60
CA MET A 83 -1.84 -2.98 -14.60
C MET A 83 -1.03 -3.31 -15.85
N ARG A 84 -1.54 -2.92 -17.02
CA ARG A 84 -0.93 -3.25 -18.30
C ARG A 84 0.44 -2.60 -18.45
N GLU A 85 0.53 -1.31 -18.12
CA GLU A 85 1.75 -0.51 -18.25
C GLU A 85 2.82 -1.00 -17.27
N VAL A 86 2.44 -1.36 -16.05
CA VAL A 86 3.36 -1.92 -15.05
C VAL A 86 3.88 -3.29 -15.51
N ILE A 87 3.03 -4.18 -16.03
CA ILE A 87 3.44 -5.48 -16.56
C ILE A 87 4.39 -5.30 -17.76
N GLU A 88 4.03 -4.44 -18.72
CA GLU A 88 4.87 -4.15 -19.89
C GLU A 88 6.22 -3.55 -19.49
N ARG A 89 6.27 -2.69 -18.46
CA ARG A 89 7.51 -2.04 -18.00
C ARG A 89 8.52 -3.01 -17.39
N PHE A 90 8.03 -3.98 -16.62
CA PHE A 90 8.86 -4.91 -15.84
C PHE A 90 8.96 -6.31 -16.45
N ASP A 91 8.26 -6.57 -17.55
CA ASP A 91 8.17 -7.88 -18.20
C ASP A 91 7.88 -9.00 -17.19
N SER A 92 6.89 -8.76 -16.32
CA SER A 92 6.67 -9.55 -15.12
C SER A 92 5.20 -9.62 -14.73
N LEU A 93 4.78 -10.80 -14.27
CA LEU A 93 3.46 -11.09 -13.69
C LEU A 93 3.50 -11.23 -12.16
N PHE A 94 4.61 -10.84 -11.51
CA PHE A 94 4.86 -11.09 -10.08
C PHE A 94 4.09 -10.15 -9.13
N PHE A 95 2.77 -10.09 -9.23
CA PHE A 95 1.94 -9.34 -8.30
C PHE A 95 0.88 -10.23 -7.63
N ARG A 96 1.33 -10.99 -6.62
CA ARG A 96 0.45 -11.92 -5.88
C ARG A 96 -0.15 -11.32 -4.60
N ASN A 97 0.27 -10.12 -4.20
CA ASN A 97 -0.27 -9.43 -3.04
C ASN A 97 -0.23 -7.90 -3.25
N THR A 98 -1.02 -7.18 -2.47
CA THR A 98 -1.14 -5.71 -2.53
C THR A 98 0.22 -5.02 -2.39
N MET A 99 1.11 -5.51 -1.53
CA MET A 99 2.43 -4.90 -1.34
C MET A 99 3.30 -4.99 -2.60
N SER A 100 3.23 -6.10 -3.33
CA SER A 100 3.95 -6.27 -4.60
C SER A 100 3.44 -5.27 -5.65
N TYR A 101 2.12 -5.04 -5.72
CA TYR A 101 1.54 -4.01 -6.59
C TYR A 101 1.99 -2.60 -6.19
N MET A 102 2.05 -2.30 -4.89
CA MET A 102 2.50 -0.99 -4.40
C MET A 102 3.96 -0.74 -4.78
N ILE A 103 4.86 -1.71 -4.56
CA ILE A 103 6.28 -1.63 -4.94
C ILE A 103 6.41 -1.40 -6.45
N ALA A 104 5.68 -2.16 -7.26
CA ALA A 104 5.77 -2.06 -8.71
C ALA A 104 5.31 -0.70 -9.23
N LEU A 105 4.22 -0.16 -8.68
CA LEU A 105 3.74 1.17 -9.04
C LEU A 105 4.74 2.25 -8.62
N ALA A 106 5.34 2.12 -7.44
CA ALA A 106 6.34 3.07 -6.97
C ALA A 106 7.56 3.09 -7.90
N LEU A 107 8.06 1.91 -8.29
CA LEU A 107 9.17 1.80 -9.24
C LEU A 107 8.79 2.33 -10.63
N TYR A 108 7.57 2.05 -11.11
CA TYR A 108 7.04 2.58 -12.37
C TYR A 108 6.98 4.12 -12.34
N GLN A 109 6.63 4.70 -11.20
CA GLN A 109 6.60 6.15 -10.96
C GLN A 109 7.97 6.75 -10.58
N ASN A 110 9.05 5.96 -10.71
CA ASN A 110 10.43 6.37 -10.47
C ASN A 110 10.78 6.77 -9.02
N TYR A 111 10.03 6.30 -8.02
CA TYR A 111 10.48 6.38 -6.63
C TYR A 111 11.78 5.59 -6.46
N LYS A 112 12.70 6.12 -5.65
CA LYS A 112 14.06 5.56 -5.50
C LYS A 112 14.32 4.99 -4.11
N HIS A 113 13.67 5.53 -3.08
CA HIS A 113 13.84 5.11 -1.70
C HIS A 113 12.49 4.68 -1.17
N LEU A 114 12.34 3.39 -0.87
CA LEU A 114 11.12 2.80 -0.34
C LEU A 114 11.36 2.35 1.10
N SER A 115 10.52 2.79 2.02
CA SER A 115 10.50 2.28 3.39
C SER A 115 9.26 1.43 3.60
N ILE A 116 9.42 0.16 3.97
CA ILE A 116 8.30 -0.76 4.14
C ILE A 116 8.05 -0.97 5.63
N TRP A 117 6.79 -0.81 6.03
CA TRP A 117 6.31 -0.93 7.41
C TRP A 117 5.06 -1.79 7.47
N GLY A 118 4.78 -2.46 8.59
CA GLY A 118 3.57 -3.25 8.76
C GLY A 118 3.50 -4.48 7.85
N VAL A 119 4.65 -5.08 7.49
CA VAL A 119 4.76 -6.30 6.69
C VAL A 119 5.70 -7.28 7.40
N ASP A 120 5.13 -8.16 8.23
CA ASP A 120 5.89 -9.00 9.16
C ASP A 120 5.94 -10.47 8.70
N GLN A 121 6.14 -10.71 7.39
CA GLN A 121 6.01 -12.05 6.78
C GLN A 121 7.23 -12.97 7.00
N ALA A 122 8.27 -12.49 7.67
CA ALA A 122 9.43 -13.29 8.01
C ALA A 122 9.84 -12.94 9.46
N GLY A 123 10.13 -13.96 10.29
CA GLY A 123 10.35 -13.80 11.72
C GLY A 123 11.48 -12.84 12.11
N PRO A 124 11.77 -12.70 13.43
CA PRO A 124 12.63 -11.64 13.96
C PRO A 124 14.02 -11.53 13.31
N GLN A 125 14.53 -12.63 12.75
CA GLN A 125 15.81 -12.66 12.03
C GLN A 125 15.87 -11.77 10.78
N TYR A 126 14.75 -11.22 10.30
CA TYR A 126 14.70 -10.29 9.15
C TYR A 126 14.38 -8.85 9.57
N GLU A 127 14.38 -8.54 10.87
CA GLU A 127 14.17 -7.18 11.40
C GLU A 127 15.40 -6.26 11.23
N SER A 128 16.57 -6.81 10.85
CA SER A 128 17.77 -6.04 10.53
C SER A 128 17.65 -5.40 9.13
N GLY A 129 17.59 -4.06 9.04
CA GLY A 129 17.72 -3.34 7.77
C GLY A 129 16.65 -2.30 7.44
N ARG A 130 16.17 -1.51 8.41
CA ARG A 130 15.31 -0.34 8.10
C ARG A 130 16.09 0.76 7.36
N ARG A 131 16.24 0.54 6.05
CA ARG A 131 16.34 1.43 4.87
C ARG A 131 16.43 0.47 3.69
N TYR A 132 15.29 0.15 3.08
CA TYR A 132 15.19 -0.86 2.04
C TYR A 132 15.62 -0.28 0.68
N VAL A 133 16.79 -0.77 0.22
CA VAL A 133 17.35 -0.73 -1.14
C VAL A 133 17.73 0.65 -1.70
N THR A 134 18.99 1.03 -1.49
CA THR A 134 19.75 1.95 -2.36
C THR A 134 20.52 1.14 -3.41
N TYR A 135 20.34 1.46 -4.70
CA TYR A 135 21.34 1.18 -5.74
C TYR A 135 22.25 2.40 -5.89
#